data_AF-A0A1L9R3Y4-F1
#
_entry.id   AF-A0A1L9R3Y4-F1
#
_cell.length_a   1.000
_cell.length_b   1.000
_cell.length_c   1.000
_cell.angle_alpha   90.00
_cell.angle_beta   90.00
_cell.angle_gamma   90.00
#
_symmetry.space_group_name_H-M   'P 1'
#
loop_
_entity.id
_entity.type
_entity.pdbx_description
1 polymer ?
#
loop_
_entity_poly.entity_id
_entity_poly.type
_entity_poly.pdbx_seq_one_letter_code
_entity_poly.pdbx_strand_id
1 'polypeptide(L)'
;MFIYTSSSLRRFFGVPIISIFEMDNQEKPRPRCLLPAPLNGLYQGRTEHTNYHKERKRRIIACTRCKQRKQKCIGRNPCQGCEETQSMCTFDFSQDKRMRSYRELLEHRSRTMESLLLEMICALRSGNDCDIMKLKDSVLRDPSPEASLARMIKERSGKSDDVQY
;
A
#
# COMPACT_ATOMS: atom_id res chain seq x y z
N MET A 1 -12.02 -29.79 47.71
CA MET A 1 -10.72 -30.19 48.29
C MET A 1 -10.33 -31.50 47.61
N PHE A 2 -9.30 -31.47 46.76
CA PHE A 2 -8.88 -32.59 45.92
C PHE A 2 -8.01 -33.55 46.73
N ILE A 3 -8.22 -34.86 46.57
CA ILE A 3 -7.37 -35.93 47.13
C ILE A 3 -7.13 -36.98 46.04
N TYR A 4 -5.96 -37.62 46.13
CA TYR A 4 -5.38 -38.74 45.35
C TYR A 4 -4.66 -38.38 44.04
N THR A 5 -3.50 -38.94 43.67
CA THR A 5 -2.27 -39.46 44.33
C THR A 5 -1.36 -39.90 43.18
N SER A 6 -0.08 -39.55 43.28
CA SER A 6 1.15 -40.32 42.97
C SER A 6 1.16 -41.41 41.89
N SER A 7 2.11 -41.32 40.94
CA SER A 7 2.94 -42.39 40.33
C SER A 7 3.54 -41.86 39.01
N SER A 8 4.78 -42.10 38.56
CA SER A 8 5.93 -42.85 39.04
C SER A 8 7.13 -42.43 38.19
N LEU A 9 8.29 -42.24 38.81
CA LEU A 9 9.57 -41.99 38.17
C LEU A 9 10.14 -43.29 37.59
N ARG A 10 10.68 -43.26 36.36
CA ARG A 10 11.80 -44.13 35.95
C ARG A 10 12.80 -43.34 35.12
N ARG A 11 13.97 -43.11 35.73
CA ARG A 11 15.25 -42.85 35.05
C ARG A 11 15.83 -44.20 34.63
N PHE A 12 16.51 -44.28 33.49
CA PHE A 12 17.97 -44.51 33.44
C PHE A 12 18.48 -44.78 32.01
N PHE A 13 19.64 -44.15 31.73
CA PHE A 13 20.72 -44.48 30.76
C PHE A 13 20.32 -44.80 29.29
N GLY A 14 20.80 -44.13 28.23
CA GLY A 14 22.06 -43.41 28.00
C GLY A 14 22.98 -44.24 27.10
N VAL A 15 22.94 -44.05 25.77
CA VAL A 15 24.03 -44.30 24.80
C VAL A 15 23.66 -43.64 23.44
N PRO A 16 24.59 -43.44 22.47
CA PRO A 16 25.41 -42.23 22.33
C PRO A 16 25.09 -41.43 21.05
N ILE A 17 25.75 -40.28 20.96
CA ILE A 17 25.81 -39.36 19.82
C ILE A 17 26.46 -40.05 18.62
N ILE A 18 25.77 -40.10 17.48
CA ILE A 18 26.38 -40.25 16.16
C ILE A 18 26.12 -38.95 15.41
N SER A 19 27.18 -38.17 15.23
CA SER A 19 27.23 -37.15 14.18
C SER A 19 27.16 -37.85 12.84
N ILE A 20 26.03 -37.68 12.13
CA ILE A 20 26.01 -37.80 10.68
C ILE A 20 25.80 -36.39 10.14
N PHE A 21 26.91 -35.87 9.66
CA PHE A 21 27.03 -34.70 8.82
C PHE A 21 26.62 -35.13 7.41
N GLU A 22 25.49 -34.68 6.85
CA GLU A 22 25.36 -34.43 5.39
C GLU A 22 24.01 -33.83 4.98
N MET A 23 24.10 -32.55 4.56
CA MET A 23 23.42 -31.89 3.44
C MET A 23 21.91 -32.08 3.23
N ASP A 24 21.12 -31.22 3.88
CA ASP A 24 19.81 -30.81 3.35
C ASP A 24 20.01 -30.01 2.06
N ASN A 25 20.07 -30.72 0.93
CA ASN A 25 19.98 -30.17 -0.42
C ASN A 25 18.57 -29.59 -0.59
N GLN A 26 18.44 -28.27 -0.44
CA GLN A 26 17.21 -27.54 -0.72
C GLN A 26 16.81 -27.69 -2.19
N GLU A 27 16.05 -28.73 -2.52
CA GLU A 27 15.18 -28.68 -3.69
C GLU A 27 14.07 -27.64 -3.40
N LYS A 28 14.35 -26.36 -3.70
CA LYS A 28 13.30 -25.35 -3.80
C LYS A 28 12.26 -25.86 -4.81
N PRO A 29 10.96 -25.96 -4.43
CA PRO A 29 9.94 -26.41 -5.36
C PRO A 29 9.92 -25.49 -6.57
N ARG A 30 10.04 -26.08 -7.76
CA ARG A 30 10.06 -25.33 -9.03
C ARG A 30 8.76 -24.50 -9.12
N PRO A 31 8.83 -23.23 -9.54
CA PRO A 31 7.62 -22.45 -9.75
C PRO A 31 6.71 -23.19 -10.73
N ARG A 32 5.41 -23.27 -10.42
CA ARG A 32 4.42 -23.88 -11.32
C ARG A 32 4.52 -23.21 -12.68
N CYS A 33 4.99 -23.94 -13.68
CA CYS A 33 4.86 -23.54 -15.07
C CYS A 33 3.36 -23.45 -15.38
N LEU A 34 2.87 -22.24 -15.61
CA LEU A 34 1.54 -22.05 -16.18
C LEU A 34 1.62 -22.56 -17.63
N LEU A 35 1.00 -23.70 -17.91
CA LEU A 35 0.88 -24.16 -19.29
C LEU A 35 0.11 -23.10 -20.10
N PRO A 36 0.49 -22.88 -21.38
CA PRO A 36 -0.31 -22.08 -22.28
C PRO A 36 -1.75 -22.62 -22.31
N ALA A 37 -2.73 -21.71 -22.30
CA ALA A 37 -4.12 -22.10 -22.44
C ALA A 37 -4.27 -22.93 -23.74
N PRO A 38 -4.91 -24.11 -23.70
CA PRO A 38 -5.09 -24.92 -24.90
C PRO A 38 -5.90 -24.11 -25.92
N LEU A 39 -5.37 -24.00 -27.14
CA LEU A 39 -6.08 -23.45 -28.29
C LEU A 39 -7.15 -24.44 -28.77
N ASN A 40 -8.23 -24.60 -28.01
CA ASN A 40 -9.37 -25.43 -28.42
C ASN A 40 -10.61 -24.58 -28.69
N GLY A 41 -10.72 -24.16 -29.95
CA GLY A 41 -11.87 -23.44 -30.53
C GLY A 41 -12.88 -24.32 -31.26
N LEU A 42 -13.03 -25.62 -30.95
CA LEU A 42 -13.98 -26.51 -31.63
C LEU A 42 -14.70 -27.47 -30.68
N TYR A 43 -15.47 -26.92 -29.74
CA TYR A 43 -16.62 -27.64 -29.18
C TYR A 43 -17.80 -26.68 -29.12
N GLN A 44 -18.52 -26.60 -30.23
CA GLN A 44 -19.82 -25.94 -30.32
C GLN A 44 -20.82 -26.78 -29.53
N GLY A 45 -21.43 -26.18 -28.51
CA GLY A 45 -22.53 -26.80 -27.79
C GLY A 45 -22.85 -26.15 -26.47
N ARG A 46 -23.48 -24.96 -26.47
CA ARG A 46 -24.46 -24.59 -25.43
C ARG A 46 -25.31 -23.38 -25.80
N THR A 47 -26.60 -23.66 -26.06
CA THR A 47 -27.82 -22.86 -25.88
C THR A 47 -27.70 -21.33 -25.77
N GLU A 48 -28.36 -20.65 -26.70
CA GLU A 48 -28.75 -19.25 -26.66
C GLU A 48 -29.58 -18.93 -25.41
N HIS A 49 -28.91 -18.56 -24.33
CA HIS A 49 -29.54 -17.72 -23.32
C HIS A 49 -29.27 -16.29 -23.75
N THR A 50 -30.31 -15.54 -24.10
CA THR A 50 -30.28 -14.09 -24.27
C THR A 50 -29.93 -13.47 -22.93
N ASN A 51 -28.64 -13.51 -22.63
CA ASN A 51 -28.10 -13.01 -21.40
C ASN A 51 -27.98 -11.50 -21.56
N TYR A 52 -29.09 -10.81 -21.32
CA TYR A 52 -29.05 -9.41 -20.88
C TYR A 52 -28.43 -9.38 -19.47
N HIS A 53 -27.23 -9.94 -19.30
CA HIS A 53 -26.38 -9.68 -18.16
C HIS A 53 -25.89 -8.27 -18.38
N LYS A 54 -26.64 -7.33 -17.81
CA LYS A 54 -26.10 -6.06 -17.36
C LYS A 54 -24.84 -6.40 -16.59
N GLU A 55 -23.70 -6.29 -17.27
CA GLU A 55 -22.42 -6.79 -16.82
C GLU A 55 -22.16 -6.17 -15.46
N ARG A 56 -22.28 -6.98 -14.40
CA ARG A 56 -22.25 -6.46 -13.04
C ARG A 56 -20.80 -6.08 -12.77
N LYS A 57 -20.47 -4.81 -13.03
CA LYS A 57 -19.15 -4.22 -12.75
C LYS A 57 -18.74 -4.64 -11.35
N ARG A 58 -17.71 -5.49 -11.26
CA ARG A 58 -17.17 -5.93 -9.98
C ARG A 58 -16.66 -4.70 -9.25
N ARG A 59 -17.21 -4.43 -8.07
CA ARG A 59 -16.82 -3.27 -7.27
C ARG A 59 -15.59 -3.64 -6.46
N ILE A 60 -14.65 -2.70 -6.40
CA ILE A 60 -13.33 -2.91 -5.76
C ILE A 60 -13.45 -2.98 -4.23
N ILE A 61 -14.50 -2.40 -3.65
CA ILE A 61 -14.68 -2.24 -2.20
C ILE A 61 -16.08 -2.69 -1.78
N ALA A 62 -16.17 -3.41 -0.65
CA ALA A 62 -17.43 -3.78 -0.01
C ALA A 62 -18.05 -2.59 0.76
N CYS A 63 -19.38 -2.57 0.92
CA CYS A 63 -20.04 -1.56 1.76
C CYS A 63 -19.64 -1.71 3.24
N THR A 64 -19.87 -0.67 4.03
CA THR A 64 -19.52 -0.58 5.46
C THR A 64 -20.12 -1.72 6.28
N ARG A 65 -21.39 -2.04 6.07
CA ARG A 65 -22.09 -3.15 6.76
C ARG A 65 -21.52 -4.53 6.41
N CYS A 66 -21.29 -4.81 5.12
CA CYS A 66 -20.67 -6.08 4.71
C CYS A 66 -19.24 -6.22 5.22
N LYS A 67 -18.47 -5.12 5.29
CA LYS A 67 -17.14 -5.11 5.93
C LYS A 67 -17.24 -5.48 7.41
N GLN A 68 -18.15 -4.84 8.16
CA GLN A 68 -18.37 -5.11 9.58
C GLN A 68 -18.78 -6.56 9.84
N ARG A 69 -19.69 -7.11 9.01
CA ARG A 69 -20.17 -8.50 9.12
C ARG A 69 -19.19 -9.54 8.56
N LYS A 70 -18.12 -9.12 7.88
CA LYS A 70 -17.16 -9.99 7.15
C LYS A 70 -17.85 -10.90 6.12
N GLN A 71 -18.86 -10.37 5.42
CA GLN A 71 -19.69 -11.09 4.45
C GLN A 71 -19.38 -10.64 3.01
N LYS A 72 -19.69 -11.49 2.02
CA LYS A 72 -19.51 -11.15 0.61
C LYS A 72 -20.42 -9.99 0.20
N CYS A 73 -19.84 -8.90 -0.29
CA CYS A 73 -20.59 -7.78 -0.86
C CYS A 73 -20.69 -7.92 -2.38
N ILE A 74 -21.91 -7.98 -2.92
CA ILE A 74 -22.14 -8.05 -4.37
C ILE A 74 -22.06 -6.65 -5.03
N GLY A 75 -21.78 -5.59 -4.25
CA GLY A 75 -21.37 -4.28 -4.76
C GLY A 75 -22.47 -3.43 -5.43
N ARG A 76 -23.70 -3.95 -5.57
CA ARG A 76 -24.88 -3.15 -5.95
C ARG A 76 -25.19 -2.11 -4.86
N ASN A 77 -25.97 -1.08 -5.17
CA ASN A 77 -26.42 -0.11 -4.19
C ASN A 77 -27.95 -0.02 -4.18
N PRO A 78 -28.63 -0.46 -3.11
CA PRO A 78 -28.09 -1.20 -1.96
C PRO A 78 -27.49 -2.55 -2.38
N CYS A 79 -26.56 -3.11 -1.59
CA CYS A 79 -26.04 -4.45 -1.87
C CYS A 79 -27.03 -5.50 -1.34
N GLN A 80 -27.06 -6.70 -1.95
CA GLN A 80 -28.04 -7.74 -1.62
C GLN A 80 -28.15 -8.03 -0.11
N GLY A 81 -27.03 -8.18 0.59
CA GLY A 81 -27.06 -8.41 2.04
C GLY A 81 -27.55 -7.22 2.87
N CYS A 82 -27.43 -5.98 2.36
CA CYS A 82 -28.02 -4.82 3.01
C CYS A 82 -29.50 -4.68 2.69
N GLU A 83 -29.92 -5.04 1.49
CA GLU A 83 -31.32 -5.08 1.06
C GLU A 83 -32.14 -6.07 1.89
N GLU A 84 -31.65 -7.31 2.04
CA GLU A 84 -32.28 -8.36 2.85
C GLU A 84 -32.40 -7.97 4.34
N THR A 85 -31.42 -7.21 4.85
CA THR A 85 -31.40 -6.78 6.26
C THR A 85 -31.95 -5.37 6.46
N GLN A 86 -32.51 -4.76 5.41
CA GLN A 86 -33.05 -3.40 5.39
C GLN A 86 -32.12 -2.39 6.07
N SER A 87 -30.81 -2.54 5.88
CA SER A 87 -29.79 -1.73 6.53
C SER A 87 -29.19 -0.71 5.58
N MET A 88 -28.76 0.42 6.13
CA MET A 88 -28.14 1.49 5.34
C MET A 88 -26.86 0.98 4.65
N CYS A 89 -26.89 0.96 3.32
CA CYS A 89 -25.78 0.53 2.48
C CYS A 89 -24.92 1.73 2.07
N THR A 90 -23.84 1.99 2.80
CA THR A 90 -22.87 3.04 2.45
C THR A 90 -21.54 2.45 2.01
N PHE A 91 -20.92 3.07 1.01
CA PHE A 91 -19.58 2.72 0.56
C PHE A 91 -18.63 3.83 0.99
N ASP A 92 -17.75 3.49 1.93
CA ASP A 92 -16.72 4.40 2.40
C ASP A 92 -15.38 4.11 1.72
N PHE A 93 -14.95 5.04 0.87
CA PHE A 93 -13.68 5.01 0.16
C PHE A 93 -12.54 5.65 0.97
N SER A 94 -12.83 6.35 2.07
CA SER A 94 -11.83 7.01 2.92
C SER A 94 -10.97 6.02 3.71
N GLN A 95 -11.53 4.84 4.02
CA GLN A 95 -10.83 3.78 4.74
C GLN A 95 -9.98 2.88 3.85
N ASP A 96 -10.07 2.99 2.52
CA ASP A 96 -9.16 2.23 1.65
C ASP A 96 -7.76 2.86 1.74
N LYS A 97 -6.85 2.15 2.40
CA LYS A 97 -5.47 2.59 2.62
C LYS A 97 -4.77 2.99 1.33
N ARG A 98 -5.09 2.35 0.19
CA ARG A 98 -4.52 2.69 -1.13
C ARG A 98 -4.98 4.06 -1.62
N MET A 99 -6.26 4.37 -1.39
CA MET A 99 -6.83 5.67 -1.74
C MET A 99 -6.37 6.77 -0.78
N ARG A 100 -6.07 6.42 0.48
CA ARG A 100 -5.48 7.33 1.45
C ARG A 100 -4.04 7.68 1.05
N SER A 101 -3.18 6.70 0.80
CA SER A 101 -1.78 6.96 0.44
C SER A 101 -1.65 7.75 -0.86
N TYR A 102 -2.52 7.49 -1.85
CA TYR A 102 -2.54 8.28 -3.09
C TYR A 102 -2.95 9.73 -2.86
N ARG A 103 -3.96 9.96 -2.01
CA ARG A 103 -4.37 11.33 -1.62
C ARG A 103 -3.26 12.05 -0.86
N GLU A 104 -2.66 11.40 0.12
CA GLU A 104 -1.54 11.95 0.89
C GLU A 104 -0.36 12.33 -0.01
N LEU A 105 -0.02 11.48 -0.99
CA LEU A 105 1.02 11.78 -1.98
C LEU A 105 0.69 13.02 -2.82
N LEU A 106 -0.54 13.11 -3.33
CA LEU A 106 -0.97 14.25 -4.14
C LEU A 106 -1.00 15.55 -3.32
N GLU A 107 -1.51 15.49 -2.10
CA GLU A 107 -1.53 16.63 -1.18
C GLU A 107 -0.10 17.07 -0.82
N HIS A 108 0.79 16.13 -0.54
CA HIS A 108 2.20 16.42 -0.28
C HIS A 108 2.83 17.13 -1.48
N ARG A 109 2.64 16.58 -2.69
CA ARG A 109 3.14 17.18 -3.92
C ARG A 109 2.58 18.59 -4.15
N SER A 110 1.29 18.81 -3.89
CA SER A 110 0.66 20.14 -3.99
C SER A 110 1.34 21.13 -3.05
N ARG A 111 1.49 20.78 -1.77
CA ARG A 111 2.13 21.63 -0.77
C ARG A 111 3.58 21.97 -1.14
N THR A 112 4.32 21.00 -1.68
CA THR A 112 5.69 21.23 -2.15
C THR A 112 5.72 22.26 -3.28
N MET A 113 4.82 22.16 -4.27
CA MET A 113 4.74 23.11 -5.37
C MET A 113 4.38 24.52 -4.87
N GLU A 114 3.37 24.62 -4.00
CA GLU A 114 2.97 25.89 -3.39
C GLU A 114 4.13 26.55 -2.63
N SER A 115 4.87 25.75 -1.85
CA SER A 115 6.04 26.22 -1.11
C SER A 115 7.12 26.73 -2.08
N LEU A 116 7.45 25.97 -3.13
CA LEU A 116 8.43 26.39 -4.12
C LEU A 116 8.02 27.68 -4.85
N LEU A 117 6.74 27.84 -5.20
CA LEU A 117 6.24 29.06 -5.83
C LEU A 117 6.34 30.26 -4.91
N LEU A 118 5.99 30.11 -3.63
CA LEU A 118 6.14 31.18 -2.65
C LEU A 118 7.61 31.57 -2.47
N GLU A 119 8.51 30.59 -2.44
CA GLU A 119 9.94 30.81 -2.39
C GLU A 119 10.46 31.60 -3.59
N MET A 120 10.01 31.23 -4.80
CA MET A 120 10.31 31.97 -6.03
C MET A 120 9.83 33.42 -5.93
N ILE A 121 8.59 33.62 -5.50
CA ILE A 121 8.00 34.97 -5.36
C ILE A 121 8.79 35.81 -4.34
N CYS A 122 9.16 35.24 -3.19
CA CYS A 122 9.94 35.93 -2.17
C CYS A 122 11.33 36.34 -2.69
N ALA A 123 12.02 35.43 -3.39
CA ALA A 123 13.31 35.75 -3.99
C ALA A 123 13.21 36.86 -5.05
N LEU A 124 12.16 36.86 -5.86
CA LEU A 124 11.96 37.90 -6.89
C LEU A 124 11.54 39.26 -6.32
N ARG A 125 10.79 39.29 -5.20
CA ARG A 125 10.28 40.53 -4.62
C ARG A 125 11.26 41.24 -3.70
N SER A 126 12.08 40.48 -2.98
CA SER A 126 12.94 41.02 -1.91
C SER A 126 14.34 40.42 -1.88
N GLY A 127 14.64 39.46 -2.75
CA GLY A 127 15.98 38.88 -2.86
C GLY A 127 16.94 39.83 -3.55
N ASN A 128 18.22 39.73 -3.18
CA ASN A 128 19.29 40.33 -3.94
C ASN A 128 19.66 39.44 -5.15
N ASP A 129 20.51 39.94 -6.04
CA ASP A 129 20.94 39.20 -7.24
C ASP A 129 21.54 37.82 -6.91
N CYS A 130 22.22 37.69 -5.77
CA CYS A 130 22.77 36.42 -5.29
C CYS A 130 21.67 35.41 -4.92
N ASP A 131 20.59 35.86 -4.28
CA ASP A 131 19.44 35.01 -3.94
C ASP A 131 18.68 34.55 -5.19
N ILE A 132 18.54 35.44 -6.19
CA ILE A 132 17.90 35.11 -7.47
C ILE A 132 18.76 34.09 -8.25
N MET A 133 20.09 34.23 -8.25
CA MET A 133 20.98 33.25 -8.90
C MET A 133 20.94 31.89 -8.20
N LYS A 134 20.93 31.85 -6.86
CA LYS A 134 20.80 30.58 -6.12
C LYS A 134 19.48 29.87 -6.39
N LEU A 135 18.38 30.63 -6.44
CA LEU A 135 17.08 30.08 -6.84
C LEU A 135 17.16 29.47 -8.24
N LYS A 136 17.67 30.23 -9.22
CA LYS A 136 17.81 29.76 -10.61
C LYS A 136 18.63 28.47 -10.67
N ASP A 137 19.77 28.42 -10.00
CA ASP A 137 20.64 27.24 -9.97
C ASP A 137 19.95 26.04 -9.32
N SER A 138 19.21 26.25 -8.22
CA SER A 138 18.47 25.19 -7.53
C SER A 138 17.34 24.61 -8.36
N VAL A 139 16.68 25.44 -9.17
CA VAL A 139 15.58 25.01 -10.06
C VAL A 139 16.12 24.34 -11.33
N LEU A 140 17.22 24.82 -11.89
CA LEU A 140 17.80 24.23 -13.12
C LEU A 140 18.53 22.91 -12.86
N ARG A 141 19.14 22.75 -11.68
CA ARG A 141 19.90 21.55 -11.33
C ARG A 141 19.00 20.34 -11.08
N ASP A 142 17.77 20.58 -10.63
CA ASP A 142 16.90 19.54 -10.11
C ASP A 142 15.67 19.32 -11.00
N PRO A 143 15.46 18.10 -11.50
CA PRO A 143 14.27 17.79 -12.28
C PRO A 143 13.01 17.65 -11.41
N SER A 144 13.15 17.55 -10.08
CA SER A 144 12.02 17.45 -9.15
C SER A 144 11.89 18.71 -8.28
N PRO A 145 10.71 19.34 -8.25
CA PRO A 145 10.40 20.45 -7.35
C PRO A 145 10.62 20.15 -5.86
N GLU A 146 10.48 18.89 -5.46
CA GLU A 146 10.75 18.43 -4.08
C GLU A 146 12.23 18.54 -3.73
N ALA A 147 13.11 18.18 -4.67
CA ALA A 147 14.55 18.26 -4.50
C ALA A 147 15.04 19.71 -4.48
N SER A 148 14.48 20.57 -5.36
CA SER A 148 14.77 21.99 -5.38
C SER A 148 14.40 22.65 -4.05
N LEU A 149 13.18 22.39 -3.56
CA LEU A 149 12.69 22.94 -2.29
C LEU A 149 13.53 22.46 -1.10
N ALA A 150 13.86 21.17 -1.03
CA ALA A 150 14.66 20.61 0.05
C ALA A 150 16.07 21.25 0.12
N ARG A 151 16.70 21.52 -1.03
CA ARG A 151 17.98 22.24 -1.08
C ARG A 151 17.86 23.67 -0.57
N MET A 152 16.86 24.41 -1.04
CA MET A 152 16.64 25.79 -0.59
C MET A 152 16.41 25.88 0.93
N ILE A 153 15.63 24.96 1.51
CA ILE A 153 15.42 24.89 2.96
C ILE A 153 16.73 24.60 3.69
N LYS A 154 17.53 23.66 3.19
CA LYS A 154 18.82 23.30 3.79
C LYS A 154 19.80 24.47 3.79
N GLU A 155 19.88 25.24 2.71
CA GLU A 155 20.78 26.39 2.59
C GLU A 155 20.40 27.54 3.53
N ARG A 156 19.11 27.73 3.83
CA ARG A 156 18.68 28.69 4.84
C ARG A 156 19.03 28.27 6.26
N SER A 157 18.86 26.98 6.59
CA SER A 157 19.18 26.46 7.92
C SER A 157 20.67 26.52 8.27
N GLY A 158 21.56 26.71 7.26
CA GLY A 158 23.00 26.86 7.47
C GLY A 158 23.50 28.30 7.65
N LYS A 159 22.62 29.31 7.63
CA LYS A 159 23.00 30.74 7.74
C LYS A 159 22.68 31.39 9.10
N SER A 160 22.21 30.62 10.08
CA SER A 160 21.66 31.18 11.34
C SER A 160 22.67 31.42 12.48
N ASP A 161 23.97 31.13 12.32
CA ASP A 161 24.96 31.32 13.39
C ASP A 161 26.19 32.08 12.90
N ASP A 162 26.10 33.41 12.83
CA ASP A 162 27.25 34.33 12.92
C ASP A 162 26.74 35.75 13.20
N VAL A 163 26.17 35.94 14.39
CA VAL A 163 26.06 37.28 15.01
C VAL A 163 27.00 37.25 16.21
N GLN A 164 28.28 37.57 15.99
CA GLN A 164 29.20 37.89 17.07
C GLN A 164 28.99 39.35 17.46
N TYR A 165 28.68 39.57 18.75
CA TYR A 165 28.61 40.86 19.43
C TYR A 165 29.96 41.16 20.09
#